data_AF-A0A1F8QN33-F1
#
_entry.id   AF-A0A1F8QN33-F1
#
_cell.length_a   1.000
_cell.length_b   1.000
_cell.length_c   1.000
_cell.angle_alpha   90.00
_cell.angle_beta   90.00
_cell.angle_gamma   90.00
#
_symmetry.space_group_name_H-M   'P 1'
#
loop_
_entity.id
_entity.type
_entity.pdbx_description
1 polymer ?
#
loop_
_entity_poly.entity_id
_entity_poly.type
_entity_poly.pdbx_seq_one_letter_code
_entity_poly.pdbx_strand_id
1 'polypeptide(L)' 'MPLDVYLREGETQEALLKRFLKTIQMSGVLREAKAKRFFVSRGNAARIKAKKAAQRRRRQTY' A
#
# COMPACT_ATOMS: atom_id res chain seq x y z
N MET A 1 4.03 -11.42 5.82
CA MET A 1 3.26 -12.05 4.73
C MET A 1 4.23 -12.37 3.62
N PRO A 2 4.48 -13.63 3.28
CA PRO A 2 5.22 -13.95 2.06
C PRO A 2 4.48 -13.30 0.89
N LEU A 3 5.22 -12.60 0.02
CA LEU A 3 4.69 -11.89 -1.15
C LEU A 3 4.37 -12.84 -2.31
N ASP A 4 4.59 -14.14 -2.11
CA ASP A 4 4.54 -15.14 -3.15
C ASP A 4 3.10 -15.48 -3.51
N VAL A 5 2.79 -15.41 -4.80
CA VAL A 5 1.46 -15.67 -5.35
C VAL A 5 1.63 -16.69 -6.46
N TYR A 6 1.22 -17.92 -6.19
CA TYR A 6 1.23 -19.02 -7.16
C TYR A 6 -0.14 -19.18 -7.83
N LEU A 7 -0.11 -19.66 -9.07
CA LEU A 7 -1.31 -20.04 -9.83
C LEU A 7 -2.02 -21.19 -9.12
N ARG A 8 -3.34 -21.08 -8.97
CA ARG A 8 -4.18 -22.16 -8.44
C ARG A 8 -4.77 -22.99 -9.58
N GLU A 9 -5.09 -24.25 -9.30
CA GLU A 9 -5.79 -25.09 -10.27
C GLU A 9 -7.15 -24.48 -10.66
N GLY A 10 -7.44 -24.46 -11.96
CA GLY A 10 -8.68 -23.88 -12.51
C GLY A 10 -8.77 -22.35 -12.46
N GLU A 11 -7.72 -21.66 -12.02
CA GLU A 11 -7.69 -20.19 -11.98
C GLU A 11 -7.35 -19.59 -13.35
N THR A 12 -8.08 -18.53 -13.74
CA THR A 12 -7.74 -17.75 -14.92
C THR A 12 -6.58 -16.79 -14.65
N GLN A 13 -5.82 -16.44 -15.68
CA GLN A 13 -4.67 -15.55 -15.55
C GLN A 13 -5.05 -14.17 -14.96
N GLU A 14 -6.24 -13.65 -15.28
CA GLU A 14 -6.73 -12.39 -14.71
C GLU A 14 -7.00 -12.47 -13.21
N ALA A 15 -7.54 -13.61 -12.74
CA ALA A 15 -7.81 -13.82 -11.31
C ALA A 15 -6.50 -13.88 -10.51
N LEU A 16 -5.47 -14.52 -11.07
CA LEU A 16 -4.13 -14.53 -10.51
C LEU A 16 -3.56 -13.10 -10.36
N LEU A 17 -3.65 -12.28 -11.41
CA LEU A 17 -3.19 -10.89 -11.39
C LEU A 17 -3.93 -10.04 -10.34
N LYS A 18 -5.25 -10.21 -10.22
CA LYS A 18 -6.05 -9.50 -9.19
C LYS A 18 -5.59 -9.84 -7.78
N ARG A 19 -5.31 -11.12 -7.51
CA ARG A 19 -4.76 -11.57 -6.22
C ARG A 19 -3.39 -10.97 -5.97
N PHE A 20 -2.49 -11.04 -6.95
CA PHE A 20 -1.16 -10.46 -6.85
C PHE A 20 -1.20 -8.97 -6.52
N LEU A 21 -2.00 -8.20 -7.26
CA LEU A 21 -2.21 -6.78 -7.01
C LEU A 21 -2.75 -6.52 -5.60
N LYS A 22 -3.74 -7.30 -5.15
CA LYS A 22 -4.29 -7.20 -3.80
C LYS A 22 -3.23 -7.48 -2.73
N THR A 23 -2.43 -8.53 -2.89
CA THR A 23 -1.31 -8.86 -1.98
C THR A 23 -0.30 -7.73 -1.90
N ILE A 24 0.11 -7.15 -3.04
CA ILE A 24 1.02 -6.00 -3.09
C ILE A 24 0.41 -4.78 -2.39
N GLN A 25 -0.85 -4.46 -2.69
CA GLN A 25 -1.54 -3.32 -2.06
C GLN A 25 -1.65 -3.48 -0.55
N MET A 26 -1.98 -4.69 -0.08
CA MET A 26 -2.05 -5.00 1.36
C MET A 26 -0.68 -4.97 2.03
N SER A 27 0.37 -5.46 1.37
CA SER A 27 1.75 -5.41 1.89
C SER A 27 2.24 -3.96 2.06
N GLY A 28 1.75 -3.04 1.22
CA GLY A 28 2.17 -1.65 1.24
C GLY A 28 3.58 -1.40 0.71
N VAL A 29 4.25 -2.40 0.13
CA VAL A 29 5.66 -2.31 -0.32
C VAL A 29 5.93 -1.11 -1.23
N LEU A 30 5.04 -0.83 -2.19
CA LEU A 30 5.17 0.32 -3.09
C LEU A 30 4.99 1.65 -2.36
N ARG A 31 4.12 1.70 -1.35
CA ARG A 31 3.90 2.90 -0.52
C ARG A 31 5.14 3.19 0.32
N GLU A 32 5.77 2.16 0.87
CA GLU A 32 6.99 2.28 1.66
C GLU A 32 8.19 2.69 0.81
N ALA A 33 8.39 2.04 -0.34
CA ALA A 33 9.44 2.39 -1.29
C ALA A 33 9.32 3.87 -1.70
N LYS A 34 8.11 4.33 -2.03
CA LYS A 34 7.85 5.75 -2.35
C LYS A 34 8.14 6.68 -1.16
N ALA A 35 7.78 6.27 0.05
CA ALA A 35 8.00 7.07 1.26
C ALA A 35 9.49 7.18 1.63
N LYS A 36 10.29 6.16 1.32
CA LYS A 36 11.73 6.08 1.58
C LYS A 36 12.59 6.60 0.42
N ARG A 37 11.99 7.00 -0.71
CA ARG A 37 12.70 7.46 -1.92
C ARG A 37 13.65 8.65 -1.65
N PHE A 38 13.30 9.52 -0.71
CA PHE A 38 14.12 10.67 -0.34
C PHE A 38 14.24 10.77 1.18
N PHE A 39 15.31 11.41 1.63
CA PHE A 39 15.46 11.78 3.03
C PHE A 39 14.37 12.79 3.44
N VAL A 40 13.74 12.55 4.58
CA VAL A 40 12.74 13.43 5.17
C VAL A 40 13.10 13.62 6.64
N SER A 41 13.28 14.87 7.05
CA SER A 41 13.55 15.20 8.46
C SER A 41 12.38 14.81 9.36
N ARG A 42 12.65 14.59 10.66
CA ARG A 42 11.63 14.17 11.65
C ARG A 42 10.42 15.12 11.69
N GLY A 43 10.66 16.43 11.61
CA GLY A 43 9.60 17.44 11.58
C GLY A 43 8.70 17.34 10.34
N ASN A 44 9.29 17.17 9.15
CA ASN A 44 8.53 16.99 7.92
C ASN A 44 7.77 15.66 7.91
N ALA A 45 8.36 14.59 8.43
CA ALA A 45 7.67 13.30 8.58
C ALA A 45 6.43 13.42 9.48
N ALA A 46 6.53 14.15 10.61
CA ALA A 46 5.41 14.41 11.50
C ALA A 46 4.28 15.21 10.82
N ARG A 47 4.62 16.28 10.08
CA ARG A 47 3.66 17.09 9.31
C ARG A 47 2.93 16.25 8.25
N ILE A 48 3.66 15.42 7.50
CA ILE A 48 3.09 14.52 6.49
C ILE A 48 2.15 13.51 7.15
N LYS A 49 2.52 12.93 8.30
CA LYS A 49 1.67 11.99 9.06
C LYS A 49 0.37 12.65 9.53
N ALA A 50 0.46 13.86 10.12
CA ALA A 50 -0.71 14.61 10.56
C ALA A 50 -1.66 14.95 9.41
N LYS A 51 -1.13 15.44 8.28
CA LYS A 51 -1.91 15.75 7.07
C LYS A 51 -2.63 14.51 6.53
N LYS A 52 -1.92 13.37 6.42
CA LYS A 52 -2.51 12.10 5.95
C LYS A 52 -3.60 11.58 6.91
N ALA A 53 -3.41 11.71 8.22
CA ALA A 53 -4.40 11.30 9.21
C ALA A 53 -5.69 12.15 9.11
N ALA A 54 -5.55 13.48 9.02
CA ALA A 54 -6.68 14.38 8.79
C ALA A 54 -7.42 14.06 7.49
N GLN A 55 -6.70 13.79 6.40
CA GLN A 55 -7.31 13.39 5.12
C GLN A 55 -8.07 12.06 5.21
N ARG A 56 -7.53 11.07 5.95
CA ARG A 56 -8.23 9.79 6.16
C ARG A 56 -9.54 9.99 6.94
N ARG A 57 -9.52 10.78 8.01
CA ARG A 57 -10.73 11.09 8.79
C ARG A 57 -11.82 11.74 7.94
N ARG A 58 -11.45 12.74 7.12
CA ARG A 58 -12.39 13.42 6.20
C ARG A 58 -13.06 12.48 5.19
N ARG A 59 -12.38 11.41 4.78
CA ARG A 59 -12.92 10.41 3.84
C ARG A 59 -13.83 9.38 4.50
N GLN A 60 -13.84 9.29 5.83
CA GLN A 60 -14.70 8.37 6.58
C GLN A 60 -16.02 9.00 7.00
N THR A 61 -16.09 10.33 7.03
CA THR A 61 -17.24 11.11 7.47
C THR A 61 -18.24 11.43 6.35
N TYR A 62 -18.02 10.93 5.13
CA TYR A 62 -18.89 11.08 3.96
C TYR A 62 -19.16 9.68 3.41
#